data_AF-A0A0U1KM08-F1
#
_entry.id   AF-A0A0U1KM08-F1
#
_cell.length_a   1.000
_cell.length_b   1.000
_cell.length_c   1.000
_cell.angle_alpha   90.00
_cell.angle_beta   90.00
_cell.angle_gamma   90.00
#
_symmetry.space_group_name_H-M   'P 1'
#
loop_
_entity.id
_entity.type
_entity.pdbx_description
1 polymer ?
#
loop_
_entity_poly.entity_id
_entity_poly.type
_entity_poly.pdbx_seq_one_letter_code
_entity_poly.pdbx_strand_id
1 'polypeptide(L)' 'MENRLIQQAKQAIQRITNGNTLSNEDKQAATNAIQSAYTKATPEEQKELQKLEQQLRDHQELR' A
#
# COMPACT_ATOMS: atom_id res chain seq x y z
N MET A 1 7.71 10.63 -12.56
CA MET A 1 6.79 9.46 -12.59
C MET A 1 6.49 8.93 -11.18
N GLU A 2 6.66 9.73 -10.12
CA GLU A 2 6.46 9.33 -8.71
C GLU A 2 5.01 8.92 -8.39
N ASN A 3 4.02 9.66 -8.89
CA ASN A 3 2.62 9.48 -8.49
C ASN A 3 2.02 8.10 -8.80
N ARG A 4 2.58 7.34 -9.75
CA ARG A 4 1.98 6.05 -10.13
C ARG A 4 2.12 5.01 -9.02
N LEU A 5 3.24 5.01 -8.29
CA LEU A 5 3.50 4.03 -7.24
C LEU A 5 2.66 4.30 -6.00
N ILE A 6 2.59 5.56 -5.56
CA ILE A 6 1.73 5.95 -4.43
C ILE A 6 0.25 5.74 -4.77
N GLN A 7 -0.17 6.04 -6.00
CA GLN A 7 -1.54 5.76 -6.42
C GLN A 7 -1.83 4.26 -6.51
N GLN A 8 -0.88 3.43 -6.96
CA GLN A 8 -1.03 1.97 -6.92
C GLN A 8 -1.14 1.46 -5.48
N ALA A 9 -0.30 1.94 -4.56
CA ALA A 9 -0.37 1.57 -3.14
C ALA A 9 -1.73 1.98 -2.53
N LYS A 10 -2.18 3.22 -2.76
CA LYS A 10 -3.51 3.70 -2.31
C LYS A 10 -4.64 2.88 -2.90
N GLN A 11 -4.61 2.59 -4.19
CA GLN A 11 -5.65 1.78 -4.85
C GLN A 11 -5.66 0.34 -4.33
N ALA A 12 -4.50 -0.26 -4.11
CA ALA A 12 -4.41 -1.61 -3.55
C ALA A 12 -4.98 -1.61 -2.12
N ILE A 13 -4.61 -0.67 -1.26
CA ILE A 13 -5.15 -0.57 0.10
C ILE A 13 -6.64 -0.27 0.11
N GLN A 14 -7.14 0.58 -0.80
CA GLN A 14 -8.58 0.81 -0.94
C GLN A 14 -9.32 -0.46 -1.35
N ARG A 15 -8.78 -1.25 -2.28
CA ARG A 15 -9.34 -2.56 -2.66
C ARG A 15 -9.32 -3.54 -1.50
N ILE A 16 -8.30 -3.48 -0.66
CA ILE A 16 -8.11 -4.32 0.52
C ILE A 16 -9.07 -3.93 1.65
N THR A 17 -9.29 -2.64 1.84
CA THR A 17 -10.18 -2.10 2.87
C THR A 17 -11.65 -2.29 2.48
N ASN A 18 -11.99 -2.09 1.21
CA ASN A 18 -13.37 -2.26 0.71
C ASN A 18 -13.70 -3.69 0.25
N GLY A 19 -12.69 -4.46 -0.18
CA GLY A 19 -12.86 -5.79 -0.72
C GLY A 19 -12.62 -6.82 0.36
N ASN A 20 -13.66 -7.59 0.68
CA ASN A 20 -13.59 -8.67 1.67
C ASN A 20 -12.61 -9.81 1.30
N THR A 21 -11.95 -9.75 0.13
CA THR A 21 -11.02 -10.78 -0.37
C THR A 21 -9.70 -10.19 -0.83
N LEU A 22 -8.70 -10.15 0.06
CA LEU A 22 -7.28 -10.00 -0.30
C LEU A 22 -6.84 -11.24 -1.07
N SER A 23 -6.60 -11.09 -2.37
CA SER A 23 -5.75 -12.03 -3.10
C SER A 23 -4.29 -11.79 -2.73
N ASN A 24 -3.48 -12.86 -2.75
CA ASN A 24 -2.03 -12.74 -2.53
C ASN A 24 -1.37 -11.77 -3.53
N GLU A 25 -1.93 -11.66 -4.73
CA GLU A 25 -1.46 -10.77 -5.77
C GLU A 25 -1.63 -9.29 -5.37
N ASP A 26 -2.78 -8.91 -4.79
CA ASP A 26 -3.01 -7.55 -4.27
C ASP A 26 -2.09 -7.26 -3.08
N LYS A 27 -1.84 -8.25 -2.20
CA LYS A 27 -0.88 -8.12 -1.10
C LYS A 27 0.52 -7.79 -1.63
N GLN A 28 1.01 -8.57 -2.60
CA GLN A 28 2.33 -8.36 -3.19
C GLN A 28 2.42 -7.04 -3.95
N ALA A 29 1.39 -6.69 -4.72
CA ALA A 29 1.34 -5.43 -5.45
C ALA A 29 1.36 -4.23 -4.49
N ALA A 30 0.58 -4.26 -3.41
CA ALA A 30 0.56 -3.22 -2.40
C ALA A 30 1.93 -3.07 -1.72
N THR A 31 2.52 -4.17 -1.24
CA THR A 31 3.84 -4.15 -0.59
C THR A 31 4.92 -3.63 -1.52
N ASN A 32 4.93 -4.09 -2.79
CA ASN A 32 5.92 -3.66 -3.76
C ASN A 32 5.76 -2.18 -4.16
N ALA A 33 4.51 -1.72 -4.31
CA ALA A 33 4.20 -0.33 -4.57
C ALA A 33 4.61 0.57 -3.40
N ILE A 34 4.37 0.16 -2.15
CA ILE A 34 4.77 0.91 -0.96
C ILE A 34 6.29 0.98 -0.85
N GLN A 35 7.02 -0.13 -0.99
CA GLN A 35 8.48 -0.16 -0.97
C GLN A 35 9.10 0.71 -2.07
N SER A 36 8.58 0.58 -3.29
CA SER A 36 9.03 1.39 -4.43
C SER A 36 8.68 2.88 -4.27
N ALA A 37 7.52 3.18 -3.67
CA ALA A 37 7.16 4.54 -3.33
C ALA A 37 8.07 5.07 -2.21
N TYR A 38 8.39 4.29 -1.18
CA TYR A 38 9.24 4.69 -0.05
C TYR A 38 10.63 5.16 -0.46
N THR A 39 11.22 4.49 -1.46
CA THR A 39 12.54 4.82 -2.00
C THR A 39 12.57 6.11 -2.83
N LYS A 40 11.40 6.57 -3.31
CA LYS A 40 11.26 7.80 -4.12
C LYS A 40 10.48 8.90 -3.42
N ALA A 41 9.81 8.58 -2.32
CA ALA A 41 8.95 9.46 -1.55
C ALA A 41 9.76 10.45 -0.72
N THR A 42 9.22 11.67 -0.63
CA THR A 42 9.70 12.69 0.31
C THR A 42 9.43 12.27 1.76
N PRO A 43 10.11 12.85 2.76
CA PRO A 43 9.85 12.53 4.18
C PRO A 43 8.39 12.74 4.63
N GLU A 44 7.65 13.63 3.98
CA GLU A 44 6.21 13.79 4.21
C GLU A 44 5.40 12.63 3.61
N GLU A 45 5.70 12.24 2.37
CA GLU A 45 5.05 11.09 1.73
C GLU A 45 5.40 9.76 2.41
N GLN A 46 6.61 9.63 2.96
CA GLN A 46 7.00 8.47 3.76
C GLN A 46 6.09 8.30 4.99
N LYS A 47 5.68 9.38 5.66
CA LYS A 47 4.70 9.28 6.76
C LYS A 47 3.35 8.78 6.29
N GLU A 48 2.92 9.21 5.11
CA GLU A 48 1.64 8.76 4.54
C GLU A 48 1.72 7.30 4.08
N LEU A 49 2.84 6.90 3.47
CA LEU A 49 3.15 5.52 3.12
C LEU A 49 3.25 4.61 4.34
N GLN A 50 3.81 5.08 5.46
CA GLN A 50 3.90 4.32 6.71
C GLN A 50 2.51 3.95 7.23
N LYS A 51 1.58 4.91 7.24
CA LYS A 51 0.19 4.66 7.65
C LYS A 51 -0.48 3.65 6.72
N LEU A 52 -0.28 3.80 5.42
CA LEU A 52 -0.81 2.90 4.41
C LEU A 52 -0.26 1.47 4.59
N GLU A 53 1.03 1.31 4.83
CA GLU A 53 1.66 0.01 5.11
C GLU A 53 1.10 -0.64 6.37
N GLN A 54 0.88 0.16 7.42
CA GLN A 54 0.34 -0.33 8.68
C GLN A 54 -1.11 -0.82 8.51
N GLN A 55 -1.95 -0.09 7.77
CA GLN A 55 -3.31 -0.53 7.41
C GLN A 55 -3.28 -1.80 6.57
N LEU A 56 -2.34 -1.91 5.63
CA LEU A 56 -2.16 -3.10 4.81
C LEU A 56 -1.83 -4.32 5.67
N ARG A 57 -0.86 -4.20 6.59
CA ARG A 57 -0.46 -5.27 7.52
C ARG A 57 -1.61 -5.70 8.41
N ASP A 58 -2.30 -4.74 9.00
CA ASP A 58 -3.43 -5.01 9.90
C ASP A 58 -4.52 -5.83 9.18
N HIS A 59 -4.88 -5.45 7.95
CA HIS A 59 -5.80 -6.22 7.10
C HIS A 59 -5.24 -7.57 6.64
N GLN A 60 -3.92 -7.72 6.54
CA GLN A 60 -3.29 -8.99 6.18
C GLN A 60 -3.28 -9.99 7.34
N GLU A 61 -3.14 -9.50 8.58
CA GLU A 61 -3.12 -10.31 9.81
C GLU A 61 -4.52 -10.63 10.34
N LEU A 62 -5.51 -9.77 10.06
CA LEU A 62 -6.92 -9.99 10.45
C LEU A 62 -7.68 -11.03 9.61
N ARG A 63 -7.07 -11.62 8.57
CA ARG A 63 -7.71 -12.61 7.68
C ARG A 63 -7.14 -14.01 7.81
#